data_AF-A0A524CEH9-F1
#
_entry.id   AF-A0A524CEH9-F1
#
_cell.length_a   1.000
_cell.length_b   1.000
_cell.length_c   1.000
_cell.angle_alpha   90.00
_cell.angle_beta   90.00
_cell.angle_gamma   90.00
#
_symmetry.space_group_name_H-M   'P 1'
#
loop_
_entity.id
_entity.type
_entity.pdbx_description
1 polymer ?
#
loop_
_entity_poly.entity_id
_entity_poly.type
_entity_poly.pdbx_seq_one_letter_code
_entity_poly.pdbx_strand_id
1 'polypeptide(L)'
;MDENGYRSFLEERDITDESIGNSIVAVRRYEDYLKGVNKSLKTADRHDLQDYVSVLIEGGENSYEELYAIARYGYFIDNFETYLGILELTDGAEVMKTLSDSLAEEIGDSWRKQVFDDITLPPLGTSSVEKRKIAEVVIERIERLLDQETCERILSGVAHGIPREYYEKERQKYLDAGSLQEYIKEKRVDAIENLEKHREEGTLFYTQEITDEVLEFVRSRPDVLTGELRGNVINHTKIPYMAKEYLAETDERMKRYYYCHCPWARESLLDDDVDVSSTFCYCSAGFTKQPWEVALDQPLKIRLVKSVLKGDLECSFEIQLPKDT
;
A
#
# COMPACT_ATOMS: atom_id res chain seq x y z
N MET A 1 -23.54 11.91 -15.65
CA MET A 1 -22.76 12.43 -14.50
C MET A 1 -23.23 13.84 -14.13
N ASP A 2 -23.15 14.25 -12.87
CA ASP A 2 -23.19 15.67 -12.46
C ASP A 2 -21.84 16.33 -12.75
N GLU A 3 -21.71 16.94 -13.92
CA GLU A 3 -20.47 17.54 -14.40
C GLU A 3 -20.16 18.89 -13.75
N ASN A 4 -21.17 19.73 -13.53
CA ASN A 4 -20.96 21.05 -12.93
C ASN A 4 -20.56 20.91 -11.47
N GLY A 5 -21.25 20.04 -10.72
CA GLY A 5 -20.89 19.75 -9.33
C GLY A 5 -19.48 19.15 -9.23
N TYR A 6 -19.15 18.21 -10.11
CA TYR A 6 -17.81 17.60 -10.10
C TYR A 6 -16.70 18.58 -10.49
N ARG A 7 -16.94 19.48 -11.45
CA ARG A 7 -16.00 20.55 -11.79
C ARG A 7 -15.70 21.42 -10.58
N SER A 8 -16.74 21.93 -9.91
CA SER A 8 -16.56 22.75 -8.71
C SER A 8 -15.83 21.97 -7.60
N PHE A 9 -16.15 20.69 -7.42
CA PHE A 9 -15.46 19.82 -6.47
C PHE A 9 -13.95 19.68 -6.73
N LEU A 10 -13.54 19.65 -8.01
CA LEU A 10 -12.12 19.57 -8.40
C LEU A 10 -11.42 20.93 -8.30
N GLU A 11 -12.11 22.03 -8.62
CA GLU A 11 -11.58 23.40 -8.47
C GLU A 11 -11.25 23.73 -7.01
N GLU A 12 -12.09 23.31 -6.06
CA GLU A 12 -11.84 23.43 -4.61
C GLU A 12 -10.61 22.64 -4.12
N ARG A 13 -10.04 21.78 -4.96
CA ARG A 13 -8.85 20.94 -4.67
C ARG A 13 -7.64 21.36 -5.50
N ASP A 14 -7.65 22.58 -6.04
CA ASP A 14 -6.56 23.19 -6.82
C ASP A 14 -6.11 22.33 -8.03
N ILE A 15 -7.04 21.57 -8.63
CA ILE A 15 -6.79 20.80 -9.84
C ILE A 15 -6.83 21.73 -11.05
N THR A 16 -5.88 21.59 -11.98
CA THR A 16 -5.79 22.44 -13.17
C THR A 16 -6.95 22.22 -14.15
N ASP A 17 -7.37 23.27 -14.88
CA ASP A 17 -8.46 23.20 -15.86
C ASP A 17 -8.29 22.06 -16.89
N GLU A 18 -7.05 21.85 -17.35
CA GLU A 18 -6.71 20.74 -18.25
C GLU A 18 -6.97 19.38 -17.59
N SER A 19 -6.53 19.19 -16.35
CA SER A 19 -6.74 17.96 -15.59
C SER A 19 -8.21 17.73 -15.26
N ILE A 20 -8.97 18.80 -15.03
CA ILE A 20 -10.43 18.74 -14.86
C ILE A 20 -11.08 18.25 -16.16
N GLY A 21 -10.69 18.81 -17.30
CA GLY A 21 -11.18 18.40 -18.62
C GLY A 21 -10.94 16.91 -18.87
N ASN A 22 -9.71 16.45 -18.65
CA ASN A 22 -9.33 15.04 -18.78
C ASN A 22 -10.13 14.15 -17.80
N SER A 23 -10.32 14.60 -16.56
CA SER A 23 -11.09 13.84 -15.57
C SER A 23 -12.57 13.68 -15.96
N ILE A 24 -13.19 14.71 -16.54
CA ILE A 24 -14.57 14.63 -17.02
C ILE A 24 -14.68 13.65 -18.20
N VAL A 25 -13.72 13.66 -19.12
CA VAL A 25 -13.69 12.71 -20.25
C VAL A 25 -13.58 11.26 -19.76
N ALA A 26 -12.67 10.99 -18.82
CA ALA A 26 -12.50 9.68 -18.20
C ALA A 26 -13.81 9.16 -17.57
N VAL A 27 -14.46 10.00 -16.75
CA VAL A 27 -15.71 9.64 -16.08
C VAL A 27 -16.85 9.40 -17.07
N ARG A 28 -16.93 10.19 -18.16
CA ARG A 28 -17.94 9.96 -19.22
C ARG A 28 -17.72 8.63 -19.94
N ARG A 29 -16.47 8.26 -20.24
CA ARG A 29 -16.17 6.95 -20.83
C ARG A 29 -16.63 5.80 -19.93
N TYR A 30 -16.33 5.89 -18.64
CA TYR A 30 -16.79 4.90 -17.68
C TYR A 30 -18.33 4.88 -17.58
N GLU A 31 -18.98 6.04 -17.56
CA GLU A 31 -20.45 6.13 -17.56
C GLU A 31 -21.07 5.47 -18.80
N ASP A 32 -20.48 5.69 -19.98
CA ASP A 32 -20.96 5.11 -21.23
C ASP A 32 -20.76 3.59 -21.29
N TYR A 33 -19.64 3.08 -20.75
CA TYR A 33 -19.45 1.65 -20.53
C TYR A 33 -20.53 1.07 -19.61
N LEU A 34 -20.79 1.71 -18.46
CA LEU A 34 -21.77 1.24 -17.48
C LEU A 34 -23.19 1.20 -18.06
N LYS A 35 -23.57 2.16 -18.90
CA LYS A 35 -24.86 2.13 -19.62
C LYS A 35 -24.97 0.88 -20.50
N GLY A 36 -23.87 0.46 -21.13
CA GLY A 36 -23.81 -0.76 -21.94
C GLY A 36 -24.10 -2.05 -21.15
N VAL A 37 -23.81 -2.06 -19.85
CA VAL A 37 -24.07 -3.19 -18.94
C VAL A 37 -25.27 -2.95 -18.00
N ASN A 38 -26.13 -1.97 -18.33
CA ASN A 38 -27.31 -1.58 -17.53
C ASN A 38 -27.00 -1.17 -16.08
N LYS A 39 -25.83 -0.58 -15.85
CA LYS A 39 -25.43 0.05 -14.58
C LYS A 39 -25.32 1.57 -14.75
N SER A 40 -25.21 2.26 -13.62
CA SER A 40 -24.92 3.69 -13.53
C SER A 40 -23.71 3.93 -12.63
N LEU A 41 -23.11 5.12 -12.70
CA LEU A 41 -22.00 5.52 -11.83
C LEU A 41 -22.32 5.34 -10.33
N LYS A 42 -23.59 5.48 -9.92
CA LYS A 42 -24.02 5.34 -8.53
C LYS A 42 -24.21 3.87 -8.08
N THR A 43 -24.45 2.97 -9.02
CA THR A 43 -24.80 1.56 -8.76
C THR A 43 -23.70 0.59 -9.16
N ALA A 44 -22.61 1.10 -9.74
CA ALA A 44 -21.48 0.30 -10.14
C ALA A 44 -20.78 -0.26 -8.90
N ASP A 45 -20.50 -1.56 -8.93
CA ASP A 45 -19.77 -2.27 -7.89
C ASP A 45 -18.34 -2.63 -8.35
N ARG A 46 -17.60 -3.37 -7.54
CA ARG A 46 -16.21 -3.75 -7.84
C ARG A 46 -16.06 -4.61 -9.07
N HIS A 47 -17.05 -5.44 -9.41
CA HIS A 47 -16.99 -6.29 -10.59
C HIS A 47 -17.14 -5.44 -11.85
N ASP A 48 -18.11 -4.52 -11.86
CA ASP A 48 -18.29 -3.59 -12.99
C ASP A 48 -17.02 -2.75 -13.23
N LEU A 49 -16.37 -2.33 -12.15
CA LEU A 49 -15.10 -1.58 -12.22
C LEU A 49 -13.97 -2.45 -12.78
N GLN A 50 -13.81 -3.67 -12.28
CA GLN A 50 -12.77 -4.60 -12.74
C GLN A 50 -12.94 -4.91 -14.23
N ASP A 51 -14.16 -5.21 -14.67
CA ASP A 51 -14.46 -5.48 -16.08
C ASP A 51 -14.14 -4.25 -16.96
N TYR A 52 -14.44 -3.04 -16.49
CA TYR A 52 -14.06 -1.82 -17.21
C TYR A 52 -12.55 -1.61 -17.28
N VAL A 53 -11.83 -1.87 -16.19
CA VAL A 53 -10.36 -1.75 -16.15
C VAL A 53 -9.71 -2.79 -17.07
N SER A 54 -10.27 -3.99 -17.19
CA SER A 54 -9.84 -4.97 -18.20
C SER A 54 -9.97 -4.43 -19.63
N VAL A 55 -11.08 -3.73 -19.96
CA VAL A 55 -11.24 -3.06 -21.26
C VAL A 55 -10.16 -1.99 -21.48
N LEU A 56 -9.85 -1.18 -20.45
CA LEU A 56 -8.79 -0.18 -20.54
C LEU A 56 -7.41 -0.84 -20.76
N ILE A 57 -7.13 -1.95 -20.09
CA ILE A 57 -5.88 -2.71 -20.25
C ILE A 57 -5.77 -3.26 -21.67
N GLU A 58 -6.83 -3.87 -22.21
CA GLU A 58 -6.87 -4.39 -23.59
C GLU A 58 -6.67 -3.28 -24.63
N GLY A 59 -7.19 -2.08 -24.36
CA GLY A 59 -7.01 -0.89 -25.21
C GLY A 59 -5.68 -0.16 -25.02
N GLY A 60 -4.92 -0.46 -23.96
CA GLY A 60 -3.72 0.30 -23.58
C GLY A 60 -4.04 1.72 -23.07
N GLU A 61 -5.24 1.92 -22.51
CA GLU A 61 -5.76 3.19 -22.02
C GLU A 61 -5.74 3.30 -20.47
N ASN A 62 -5.25 2.26 -19.79
CA ASN A 62 -5.15 2.20 -18.33
C ASN A 62 -3.99 3.08 -17.80
N SER A 63 -4.30 4.31 -17.39
CA SER A 63 -3.33 5.22 -16.77
C SER A 63 -3.75 5.64 -15.36
N TYR A 64 -2.81 6.12 -14.54
CA TYR A 64 -3.14 6.64 -13.20
C TYR A 64 -4.10 7.82 -13.28
N GLU A 65 -3.97 8.67 -14.30
CA GLU A 65 -4.86 9.80 -14.55
C GLU A 65 -6.29 9.33 -14.81
N GLU A 66 -6.47 8.30 -15.65
CA GLU A 66 -7.78 7.70 -15.95
C GLU A 66 -8.42 7.09 -14.70
N LEU A 67 -7.67 6.22 -14.02
CA LEU A 67 -8.15 5.50 -12.85
C LEU A 67 -8.49 6.46 -11.70
N TYR A 68 -7.60 7.41 -11.39
CA TYR A 68 -7.87 8.37 -10.32
C TYR A 68 -8.94 9.39 -10.66
N ALA A 69 -9.20 9.69 -11.94
CA ALA A 69 -10.36 10.48 -12.33
C ALA A 69 -11.67 9.78 -11.97
N ILE A 70 -11.75 8.46 -12.18
CA ILE A 70 -12.90 7.64 -11.80
C ILE A 70 -13.02 7.55 -10.28
N ALA A 71 -11.91 7.34 -9.57
CA ALA A 71 -11.90 7.31 -8.11
C ALA A 71 -12.43 8.62 -7.50
N ARG A 72 -11.91 9.77 -7.95
CA ARG A 72 -12.36 11.10 -7.47
C ARG A 72 -13.85 11.29 -7.70
N TYR A 73 -14.38 10.85 -8.84
CA TYR A 73 -15.81 10.92 -9.10
C TYR A 73 -16.61 9.98 -8.19
N GLY A 74 -16.14 8.75 -8.00
CA GLY A 74 -16.73 7.79 -7.05
C GLY A 74 -16.83 8.38 -5.65
N TYR A 75 -15.77 9.03 -5.16
CA TYR A 75 -15.78 9.77 -3.89
C TYR A 75 -16.80 10.91 -3.90
N PHE A 76 -16.85 11.72 -4.97
CA PHE A 76 -17.78 12.85 -5.09
C PHE A 76 -19.26 12.43 -5.01
N ILE A 77 -19.62 11.22 -5.47
CA ILE A 77 -21.01 10.72 -5.44
C ILE A 77 -21.28 9.67 -4.35
N ASP A 78 -20.37 9.53 -3.38
CA ASP A 78 -20.41 8.52 -2.32
C ASP A 78 -20.46 7.05 -2.81
N ASN A 79 -19.95 6.77 -4.01
CA ASN A 79 -19.71 5.39 -4.46
C ASN A 79 -18.33 4.90 -4.00
N PHE A 80 -18.26 4.47 -2.74
CA PHE A 80 -17.03 3.96 -2.14
C PHE A 80 -16.57 2.62 -2.70
N GLU A 81 -17.45 1.81 -3.32
CA GLU A 81 -17.03 0.58 -4.01
C GLU A 81 -16.12 0.91 -5.21
N THR A 82 -16.50 1.92 -5.99
CA THR A 82 -15.67 2.41 -7.10
C THR A 82 -14.39 3.08 -6.58
N TYR A 83 -14.51 3.97 -5.59
CA TYR A 83 -13.36 4.69 -5.03
C TYR A 83 -12.30 3.73 -4.47
N LEU A 84 -12.69 2.86 -3.54
CA LEU A 84 -11.78 1.91 -2.90
C LEU A 84 -11.30 0.83 -3.87
N GLY A 85 -12.13 0.45 -4.85
CA GLY A 85 -11.74 -0.48 -5.92
C GLY A 85 -10.58 0.06 -6.75
N ILE A 86 -10.62 1.32 -7.17
CA ILE A 86 -9.48 1.94 -7.87
C ILE A 86 -8.24 1.96 -6.98
N LEU A 87 -8.37 2.36 -5.71
CA LEU A 87 -7.21 2.41 -4.80
C LEU A 87 -6.53 1.05 -4.71
N GLU A 88 -7.30 -0.04 -4.56
CA GLU A 88 -6.78 -1.42 -4.54
C GLU A 88 -6.06 -1.81 -5.85
N LEU A 89 -6.63 -1.44 -6.99
CA LEU A 89 -6.07 -1.76 -8.31
C LEU A 89 -4.75 -1.02 -8.57
N THR A 90 -4.66 0.23 -8.12
CA THR A 90 -3.44 1.06 -8.24
C THR A 90 -2.40 0.77 -7.17
N ASP A 91 -2.80 0.25 -6.01
CA ASP A 91 -1.87 0.01 -4.91
C ASP A 91 -0.83 -1.05 -5.27
N GLY A 92 0.43 -0.72 -4.99
CA GLY A 92 1.59 -1.54 -5.28
C GLY A 92 1.79 -1.87 -6.76
N ALA A 93 1.18 -1.15 -7.71
CA ALA A 93 1.30 -1.48 -9.14
C ALA A 93 2.77 -1.52 -9.63
N GLU A 94 3.65 -0.70 -9.05
CA GLU A 94 5.07 -0.66 -9.40
C GLU A 94 5.90 -1.78 -8.77
N VAL A 95 5.39 -2.51 -7.77
CA VAL A 95 6.19 -3.45 -6.94
C VAL A 95 6.94 -4.48 -7.77
N MET A 96 6.28 -5.13 -8.74
CA MET A 96 6.93 -6.16 -9.57
C MET A 96 7.95 -5.57 -10.53
N LYS A 97 7.68 -4.37 -11.07
CA LYS A 97 8.65 -3.67 -11.92
C LYS A 97 9.87 -3.27 -11.11
N THR A 98 9.68 -2.64 -9.95
CA THR A 98 10.77 -2.26 -9.04
C THR A 98 11.58 -3.49 -8.62
N LEU A 99 10.93 -4.60 -8.26
CA LEU A 99 11.63 -5.85 -7.93
C LEU A 99 12.46 -6.38 -9.11
N SER A 100 11.89 -6.39 -10.31
CA SER A 100 12.60 -6.76 -11.54
C SER A 100 13.85 -5.88 -11.75
N ASP A 101 13.70 -4.56 -11.61
CA ASP A 101 14.81 -3.61 -11.79
C ASP A 101 15.88 -3.81 -10.71
N SER A 102 15.50 -3.94 -9.43
CA SER A 102 16.42 -4.21 -8.32
C SER A 102 17.21 -5.50 -8.51
N LEU A 103 16.59 -6.57 -9.03
CA LEU A 103 17.31 -7.81 -9.36
C LEU A 103 18.35 -7.59 -10.46
N ALA A 104 18.02 -6.85 -11.52
CA ALA A 104 18.97 -6.54 -12.59
C ALA A 104 20.15 -5.69 -12.07
N GLU A 105 19.87 -4.68 -11.26
CA GLU A 105 20.86 -3.76 -10.73
C GLU A 105 21.80 -4.41 -9.72
N GLU A 106 21.25 -5.19 -8.78
CA GLU A 106 22.04 -5.68 -7.64
C GLU A 106 22.76 -7.00 -7.92
N ILE A 107 22.16 -7.89 -8.71
CA ILE A 107 22.70 -9.23 -8.96
C ILE A 107 22.82 -9.59 -10.45
N GLY A 108 22.34 -8.73 -11.34
CA GLY A 108 22.53 -8.85 -12.79
C GLY A 108 21.31 -9.39 -13.55
N ASP A 109 21.16 -8.93 -14.79
CA ASP A 109 20.02 -9.24 -15.67
C ASP A 109 19.82 -10.74 -15.95
N SER A 110 20.88 -11.56 -15.86
CA SER A 110 20.75 -13.02 -15.99
C SER A 110 19.93 -13.66 -14.88
N TRP A 111 19.98 -13.12 -13.66
CA TRP A 111 19.17 -13.61 -12.54
C TRP A 111 17.75 -13.08 -12.64
N ARG A 112 17.58 -11.79 -12.94
CA ARG A 112 16.27 -11.18 -13.20
C ARG A 112 15.49 -11.99 -14.25
N LYS A 113 16.13 -12.36 -15.37
CA LYS A 113 15.51 -13.17 -16.43
C LYS A 113 15.05 -14.55 -15.95
N GLN A 114 15.82 -15.20 -15.07
CA GLN A 114 15.42 -16.50 -14.51
C GLN A 114 14.25 -16.38 -13.53
N VAL A 115 14.19 -15.29 -12.75
CA VAL A 115 13.08 -15.04 -11.83
C VAL A 115 11.79 -14.71 -12.60
N PHE A 116 11.87 -13.86 -13.62
CA PHE A 116 10.72 -13.40 -14.40
C PHE A 116 10.50 -14.20 -15.71
N ASP A 117 11.07 -15.40 -15.80
CA ASP A 117 10.92 -16.25 -16.99
C ASP A 117 9.44 -16.56 -17.26
N ASP A 118 8.99 -16.39 -18.50
CA ASP A 118 7.58 -16.50 -18.90
C ASP A 118 6.59 -15.58 -18.14
N ILE A 119 7.07 -14.60 -17.36
CA ILE A 119 6.23 -13.62 -16.68
C ILE A 119 6.28 -12.31 -17.45
N THR A 120 5.13 -11.92 -18.01
CA THR A 120 4.94 -10.54 -18.47
C THR A 120 4.66 -9.67 -17.26
N LEU A 121 5.36 -8.52 -17.16
CA LEU A 121 5.11 -7.59 -16.07
C LEU A 121 3.64 -7.14 -16.11
N PRO A 122 2.91 -7.29 -14.99
CA PRO A 122 1.49 -7.00 -14.94
C PRO A 122 1.22 -5.51 -15.19
N PRO A 123 0.20 -5.17 -16.01
CA PRO A 123 -0.16 -3.79 -16.28
C PRO A 123 -0.80 -3.11 -15.05
N LEU A 124 -0.82 -1.77 -15.05
CA LEU A 124 -1.57 -1.00 -14.07
C LEU A 124 -3.05 -1.41 -14.08
N GLY A 125 -3.63 -1.64 -12.91
CA GLY A 125 -5.01 -2.12 -12.81
C GLY A 125 -5.16 -3.65 -12.80
N THR A 126 -4.06 -4.41 -12.77
CA THR A 126 -4.09 -5.86 -12.53
C THR A 126 -4.81 -6.16 -11.21
N SER A 127 -5.70 -7.16 -11.23
CA SER A 127 -6.50 -7.52 -10.05
C SER A 127 -5.64 -8.10 -8.92
N SER A 128 -6.07 -7.94 -7.66
CA SER A 128 -5.41 -8.58 -6.50
C SER A 128 -5.36 -10.11 -6.63
N VAL A 129 -6.31 -10.68 -7.39
CA VAL A 129 -6.36 -12.11 -7.70
C VAL A 129 -5.23 -12.57 -8.60
N GLU A 130 -4.91 -11.79 -9.62
CA GLU A 130 -3.78 -12.08 -10.51
C GLU A 130 -2.45 -11.70 -9.86
N LYS A 131 -2.41 -10.57 -9.12
CA LYS A 131 -1.24 -10.12 -8.37
C LYS A 131 -0.71 -11.24 -7.45
N ARG A 132 -1.57 -11.92 -6.68
CA ARG A 132 -1.12 -12.99 -5.77
C ARG A 132 -0.46 -14.18 -6.46
N LYS A 133 -0.97 -14.58 -7.62
CA LYS A 133 -0.43 -15.71 -8.40
C LYS A 133 0.95 -15.36 -8.97
N ILE A 134 1.11 -14.13 -9.44
CA ILE A 134 2.42 -13.65 -9.91
C ILE A 134 3.40 -13.58 -8.73
N ALA A 135 2.95 -13.06 -7.58
CA ALA A 135 3.80 -12.94 -6.39
C ALA A 135 4.29 -14.30 -5.88
N GLU A 136 3.42 -15.30 -5.80
CA GLU A 136 3.80 -16.67 -5.43
C GLU A 136 4.96 -17.18 -6.31
N VAL A 137 4.77 -17.16 -7.63
CA VAL A 137 5.77 -17.69 -8.59
C VAL A 137 7.09 -16.91 -8.52
N VAL A 138 7.03 -15.56 -8.47
CA VAL A 138 8.23 -14.71 -8.42
C VAL A 138 9.02 -14.98 -7.14
N ILE A 139 8.33 -15.06 -5.99
CA ILE A 139 8.98 -15.20 -4.69
C ILE A 139 9.53 -16.62 -4.50
N GLU A 140 8.81 -17.65 -4.93
CA GLU A 140 9.31 -19.04 -4.95
C GLU A 140 10.61 -19.13 -5.77
N ARG A 141 10.66 -18.49 -6.93
CA ARG A 141 11.86 -18.48 -7.78
C ARG A 141 13.01 -17.73 -7.13
N ILE A 142 12.75 -16.61 -6.48
CA ILE A 142 13.77 -15.86 -5.71
C ILE A 142 14.36 -16.73 -4.61
N GLU A 143 13.53 -17.39 -3.79
CA GLU A 143 13.97 -18.25 -2.69
C GLU A 143 14.74 -19.48 -3.16
N ARG A 144 14.41 -20.02 -4.34
CA ARG A 144 15.15 -21.13 -4.94
C ARG A 144 16.52 -20.72 -5.48
N LEU A 145 16.62 -19.50 -5.99
CA LEU A 145 17.79 -19.01 -6.73
C LEU A 145 18.80 -18.29 -5.85
N LEU A 146 18.33 -17.63 -4.79
CA LEU A 146 19.14 -16.73 -3.95
C LEU A 146 19.17 -17.23 -2.52
N ASP A 147 20.26 -16.93 -1.80
CA ASP A 147 20.31 -17.15 -0.37
C ASP A 147 19.40 -16.16 0.38
N GLN A 148 19.09 -16.50 1.63
CA GLN A 148 18.18 -15.71 2.46
C GLN A 148 18.65 -14.26 2.63
N GLU A 149 19.93 -14.01 2.91
CA GLU A 149 20.44 -12.66 3.14
C GLU A 149 20.28 -11.78 1.89
N THR A 150 20.54 -12.36 0.71
CA THR A 150 20.33 -11.71 -0.57
C THR A 150 18.84 -11.41 -0.83
N CYS A 151 17.94 -12.35 -0.56
CA CYS A 151 16.49 -12.15 -0.68
C CYS A 151 16.01 -10.99 0.19
N GLU A 152 16.35 -11.02 1.47
CA GLU A 152 15.94 -10.03 2.45
C GLU A 152 16.41 -8.62 2.06
N ARG A 153 17.65 -8.51 1.58
CA ARG A 153 18.26 -7.25 1.15
C ARG A 153 17.55 -6.67 -0.09
N ILE A 154 17.37 -7.46 -1.15
CA ILE A 154 16.72 -7.01 -2.40
C ILE A 154 15.27 -6.62 -2.12
N LEU A 155 14.51 -7.47 -1.43
CA LEU A 155 13.10 -7.21 -1.14
C LEU A 155 12.93 -5.99 -0.23
N SER A 156 13.80 -5.81 0.76
CA SER A 156 13.80 -4.59 1.58
C SER A 156 14.17 -3.33 0.80
N GLY A 157 14.90 -3.46 -0.31
CA GLY A 157 15.21 -2.37 -1.23
C GLY A 157 14.01 -1.94 -2.09
N VAL A 158 13.10 -2.87 -2.41
CA VAL A 158 11.89 -2.56 -3.20
C VAL A 158 11.00 -1.55 -2.49
N ALA A 159 10.82 -1.68 -1.17
CA ALA A 159 10.11 -0.72 -0.31
C ALA A 159 8.76 -0.24 -0.89
N HIS A 160 7.94 -1.18 -1.37
CA HIS A 160 6.64 -0.91 -2.02
C HIS A 160 6.72 -0.02 -3.28
N GLY A 161 7.89 0.10 -3.90
CA GLY A 161 8.14 0.98 -5.04
C GLY A 161 8.18 2.47 -4.67
N ILE A 162 8.19 2.82 -3.38
CA ILE A 162 8.12 4.21 -2.94
C ILE A 162 9.52 4.84 -2.96
N PRO A 163 9.70 5.98 -3.66
CA PRO A 163 10.98 6.68 -3.71
C PRO A 163 11.33 7.30 -2.34
N ARG A 164 12.63 7.40 -2.04
CA ARG A 164 13.14 7.94 -0.75
C ARG A 164 12.68 9.38 -0.52
N GLU A 165 12.54 10.14 -1.60
CA GLU A 165 12.08 11.53 -1.66
C GLU A 165 10.69 11.70 -1.08
N TYR A 166 9.84 10.66 -1.12
CA TYR A 166 8.52 10.69 -0.47
C TYR A 166 8.62 11.00 1.04
N TYR A 167 9.71 10.59 1.68
CA TYR A 167 9.97 10.79 3.11
C TYR A 167 10.92 11.95 3.40
N GLU A 168 11.23 12.84 2.45
CA GLU A 168 12.23 13.91 2.62
C GLU A 168 12.03 14.76 3.89
N LYS A 169 10.77 14.98 4.28
CA LYS A 169 10.40 15.76 5.47
C LYS A 169 10.81 15.09 6.78
N GLU A 170 10.97 13.77 6.80
CA GLU A 170 11.38 13.03 8.00
C GLU A 170 12.78 13.43 8.47
N ARG A 171 13.68 13.80 7.54
CA ARG A 171 14.99 14.33 7.91
C ARG A 171 14.88 15.65 8.65
N GLN A 172 14.07 16.58 8.14
CA GLN A 172 13.90 17.88 8.78
C GLN A 172 13.29 17.72 10.17
N LYS A 173 12.23 16.90 10.31
CA LYS A 173 11.62 16.57 11.61
C LYS A 173 12.65 16.02 12.61
N TYR A 174 13.51 15.10 12.17
CA TYR A 174 14.55 14.54 13.05
C TYR A 174 15.56 15.60 13.52
N LEU A 175 15.99 16.48 12.61
CA LEU A 175 16.93 17.56 12.94
C LEU A 175 16.31 18.59 13.91
N ASP A 176 15.03 18.91 13.72
CA ASP A 176 14.31 19.88 14.55
C ASP A 176 14.07 19.37 15.98
N ALA A 177 13.81 18.07 16.14
CA ALA A 177 13.58 17.44 17.44
C ALA A 177 14.81 17.43 18.37
N GLY A 178 16.03 17.56 17.81
CA GLY A 178 17.28 17.68 18.56
C GLY A 178 17.78 16.40 19.26
N SER A 179 16.99 15.32 19.31
CA SER A 179 17.40 13.99 19.77
C SER A 179 16.49 12.90 19.19
N LEU A 180 16.97 11.65 19.15
CA LEU A 180 16.16 10.50 18.75
C LEU A 180 14.91 10.36 19.63
N GLN A 181 15.03 10.55 20.94
CA GLN A 181 13.91 10.37 21.88
C GLN A 181 12.80 11.40 21.65
N GLU A 182 13.15 12.67 21.44
CA GLU A 182 12.16 13.70 21.11
C GLU A 182 11.57 13.46 19.73
N TYR A 183 12.36 13.05 18.73
CA TYR A 183 11.82 12.74 17.39
C TYR A 183 10.79 11.60 17.44
N ILE A 184 11.05 10.54 18.20
CA ILE A 184 10.10 9.42 18.38
C ILE A 184 8.80 9.91 19.03
N LYS A 185 8.93 10.77 20.05
CA LYS A 185 7.79 11.35 20.76
C LYS A 185 6.97 12.26 19.86
N GLU A 186 7.60 13.15 19.11
CA GLU A 186 6.94 14.03 18.14
C GLU A 186 6.27 13.23 17.02
N LYS A 187 6.97 12.25 16.44
CA LYS A 187 6.42 11.32 15.44
C LYS A 187 5.18 10.60 15.96
N ARG A 188 5.17 10.25 17.25
CA ARG A 188 4.01 9.63 17.90
C ARG A 188 2.85 10.61 18.06
N VAL A 189 3.11 11.84 18.49
CA VAL A 189 2.09 12.89 18.61
C VAL A 189 1.46 13.17 17.25
N ASP A 190 2.28 13.44 16.22
CA ASP A 190 1.84 13.68 14.84
C ASP A 190 0.93 12.56 14.32
N ALA A 191 1.31 11.31 14.56
CA ALA A 191 0.55 10.16 14.08
C ALA A 191 -0.82 10.03 14.77
N ILE A 192 -0.88 10.26 16.08
CA ILE A 192 -2.14 10.22 16.83
C ILE A 192 -3.06 11.38 16.43
N GLU A 193 -2.53 12.60 16.33
CA GLU A 193 -3.29 13.77 15.87
C GLU A 193 -3.85 13.57 14.46
N ASN A 194 -3.09 12.94 13.55
CA ASN A 194 -3.57 12.64 12.22
C ASN A 194 -4.73 11.62 12.22
N LEU A 195 -4.66 10.58 13.05
CA LEU A 195 -5.77 9.62 13.20
C LEU A 195 -6.99 10.28 13.83
N GLU A 196 -6.81 11.13 14.85
CA GLU A 196 -7.89 11.89 15.49
C GLU A 196 -8.61 12.77 14.48
N LYS A 197 -7.86 13.49 13.63
CA LYS A 197 -8.42 14.30 12.56
C LYS A 197 -9.29 13.48 11.60
N HIS A 198 -8.80 12.32 11.14
CA HIS A 198 -9.60 11.44 10.27
C HIS A 198 -10.90 10.98 10.93
N ARG A 199 -10.84 10.61 12.21
CA ARG A 199 -12.04 10.26 12.99
C ARG A 199 -13.03 11.43 13.11
N GLU A 200 -12.54 12.62 13.44
CA GLU A 200 -13.39 13.81 13.66
C GLU A 200 -14.05 14.30 12.37
N GLU A 201 -13.30 14.29 11.26
CA GLU A 201 -13.78 14.73 9.95
C GLU A 201 -14.58 13.64 9.21
N GLY A 202 -14.58 12.40 9.71
CA GLY A 202 -15.20 11.25 9.04
C GLY A 202 -14.52 10.89 7.72
N THR A 203 -13.23 11.22 7.57
CA THR A 203 -12.42 10.90 6.38
C THR A 203 -11.64 9.60 6.59
N LEU A 204 -11.15 9.02 5.49
CA LEU A 204 -10.37 7.78 5.54
C LEU A 204 -8.89 8.06 5.81
N PHE A 205 -8.29 7.30 6.72
CA PHE A 205 -6.85 7.18 6.85
C PHE A 205 -6.36 6.18 5.82
N TYR A 206 -5.85 6.67 4.69
CA TYR A 206 -5.66 5.88 3.48
C TYR A 206 -7.00 5.27 3.01
N THR A 207 -7.22 3.97 3.28
CA THR A 207 -8.38 3.20 2.84
C THR A 207 -9.33 2.82 3.97
N GLN A 208 -9.04 3.20 5.24
CA GLN A 208 -9.80 2.75 6.40
C GLN A 208 -10.40 3.89 7.23
N GLU A 209 -11.56 3.62 7.80
CA GLU A 209 -12.21 4.45 8.81
C GLU A 209 -11.46 4.35 10.15
N ILE A 210 -11.31 5.47 10.85
CA ILE A 210 -10.76 5.50 12.20
C ILE A 210 -11.89 5.69 13.21
N THR A 211 -12.15 4.66 14.03
CA THR A 211 -13.13 4.71 15.13
C THR A 211 -12.46 5.05 16.46
N ASP A 212 -13.26 5.27 17.51
CA ASP A 212 -12.76 5.38 18.89
C ASP A 212 -11.95 4.15 19.32
N GLU A 213 -12.42 2.96 18.95
CA GLU A 213 -11.77 1.69 19.28
C GLU A 213 -10.43 1.55 18.58
N VAL A 214 -10.33 2.01 17.32
CA VAL A 214 -9.06 2.06 16.57
C VAL A 214 -8.08 3.05 17.22
N LEU A 215 -8.54 4.24 17.61
CA LEU A 215 -7.70 5.22 18.31
C LEU A 215 -7.18 4.66 19.63
N GLU A 216 -8.04 4.03 20.43
CA GLU A 216 -7.64 3.45 21.72
C GLU A 216 -6.65 2.28 21.52
N PHE A 217 -6.89 1.44 20.52
CA PHE A 217 -5.96 0.37 20.14
C PHE A 217 -4.57 0.92 19.81
N VAL A 218 -4.49 1.97 18.99
CA VAL A 218 -3.20 2.58 18.66
C VAL A 218 -2.61 3.24 19.90
N ARG A 219 -3.35 4.09 20.64
CA ARG A 219 -2.85 4.82 21.83
C ARG A 219 -2.27 3.91 22.90
N SER A 220 -2.92 2.79 23.20
CA SER A 220 -2.49 1.80 24.20
C SER A 220 -1.26 0.99 23.77
N ARG A 221 -0.83 1.08 22.51
CA ARG A 221 0.29 0.34 21.91
C ARG A 221 1.30 1.28 21.24
N PRO A 222 2.33 1.76 21.97
CA PRO A 222 3.36 2.63 21.39
C PRO A 222 4.13 2.02 20.21
N ASP A 223 4.20 0.69 20.13
CA ASP A 223 4.83 -0.03 19.02
C ASP A 223 4.01 -0.01 17.73
N VAL A 224 2.69 0.24 17.81
CA VAL A 224 1.80 0.25 16.64
C VAL A 224 1.89 1.57 15.89
N LEU A 225 1.87 1.48 14.55
CA LEU A 225 1.88 2.58 13.56
C LEU A 225 3.20 3.35 13.45
N THR A 226 3.79 3.76 14.57
CA THR A 226 5.02 4.57 14.59
C THR A 226 6.24 3.78 15.03
N GLY A 227 6.07 2.86 15.98
CA GLY A 227 7.14 2.08 16.58
C GLY A 227 7.64 2.65 17.91
N GLU A 228 8.17 1.76 18.75
CA GLU A 228 8.65 2.03 20.11
C GLU A 228 10.14 1.71 20.25
N LEU A 229 10.91 2.60 20.87
CA LEU A 229 12.31 2.35 21.19
C LEU A 229 12.45 1.43 22.40
N ARG A 230 13.09 0.28 22.23
CA ARG A 230 13.48 -0.64 23.31
C ARG A 230 14.97 -0.92 23.24
N GLY A 231 15.72 -0.31 24.16
CA GLY A 231 17.19 -0.34 24.10
C GLY A 231 17.68 0.41 22.86
N ASN A 232 18.28 -0.30 21.91
CA ASN A 232 18.82 0.26 20.66
C ASN A 232 18.06 -0.23 19.41
N VAL A 233 16.77 -0.56 19.57
CA VAL A 233 15.94 -1.15 18.53
C VAL A 233 14.57 -0.47 18.50
N ILE A 234 14.13 -0.05 17.32
CA ILE A 234 12.73 0.36 17.11
C ILE A 234 11.91 -0.89 16.83
N ASN A 235 10.94 -1.16 17.70
CA ASN A 235 9.96 -2.22 17.55
C ASN A 235 8.72 -1.63 16.88
N HIS A 236 8.47 -2.00 15.64
CA HIS A 236 7.38 -1.44 14.84
C HIS A 236 6.37 -2.52 14.48
N THR A 237 5.17 -2.41 15.02
CA THR A 237 4.00 -3.20 14.62
C THR A 237 3.15 -2.35 13.67
N LYS A 238 2.75 -2.90 12.53
CA LYS A 238 1.89 -2.17 11.60
C LYS A 238 0.50 -1.96 12.23
N ILE A 239 -0.15 -0.84 11.93
CA ILE A 239 -1.61 -0.79 12.12
C ILE A 239 -2.25 -1.79 11.13
N PRO A 240 -3.35 -2.48 11.46
CA PRO A 240 -4.06 -3.32 10.48
C PRO A 240 -4.50 -2.54 9.24
N TYR A 241 -4.66 -3.19 8.10
CA TYR A 241 -5.14 -2.56 6.85
C TYR A 241 -6.59 -2.08 6.96
N MET A 242 -7.43 -2.85 7.66
CA MET A 242 -8.81 -2.56 8.01
C MET A 242 -8.95 -2.72 9.53
N ALA A 243 -8.54 -1.71 10.30
CA ALA A 243 -8.42 -1.83 11.76
C ALA A 243 -9.75 -2.06 12.48
N LYS A 244 -10.83 -1.42 12.03
CA LYS A 244 -12.18 -1.61 12.58
C LYS A 244 -12.63 -3.07 12.46
N GLU A 245 -12.51 -3.63 11.27
CA GLU A 245 -12.86 -5.02 10.95
C GLU A 245 -11.93 -6.00 11.70
N TYR A 246 -10.62 -5.74 11.69
CA TYR A 246 -9.63 -6.55 12.42
C TYR A 246 -9.95 -6.65 13.91
N LEU A 247 -10.34 -5.56 14.56
CA LEU A 247 -10.65 -5.52 15.99
C LEU A 247 -11.95 -6.27 16.32
N ALA A 248 -12.94 -6.22 15.44
CA ALA A 248 -14.22 -6.91 15.60
C ALA A 248 -14.15 -8.42 15.24
N GLU A 249 -13.17 -8.82 14.42
CA GLU A 249 -13.07 -10.18 13.90
C GLU A 249 -12.52 -11.19 14.92
N THR A 250 -13.11 -12.38 14.91
CA THR A 250 -12.79 -13.54 15.74
C THR A 250 -12.21 -14.72 14.96
N ASP A 251 -12.55 -14.86 13.68
CA ASP A 251 -11.94 -15.86 12.81
C ASP A 251 -10.49 -15.46 12.47
N GLU A 252 -9.52 -16.32 12.80
CA GLU A 252 -8.10 -15.98 12.66
C GLU A 252 -7.67 -15.79 11.20
N ARG A 253 -8.32 -16.48 10.24
CA ARG A 253 -8.03 -16.31 8.80
C ARG A 253 -8.49 -14.94 8.33
N MET A 254 -9.72 -14.55 8.66
CA MET A 254 -10.27 -13.22 8.34
C MET A 254 -9.55 -12.11 9.09
N LYS A 255 -9.14 -12.34 10.34
CA LYS A 255 -8.35 -11.37 11.11
C LYS A 255 -7.03 -11.06 10.42
N ARG A 256 -6.32 -12.10 9.95
CA ARG A 256 -5.10 -11.94 9.13
C ARG A 256 -5.38 -11.21 7.81
N TYR A 257 -6.50 -11.52 7.16
CA TYR A 257 -6.93 -10.84 5.95
C TYR A 257 -7.15 -9.33 6.18
N TYR A 258 -7.85 -8.94 7.25
CA TYR A 258 -8.06 -7.53 7.61
C TYR A 258 -6.78 -6.82 8.05
N TYR A 259 -5.75 -7.57 8.45
CA TYR A 259 -4.47 -7.00 8.82
C TYR A 259 -3.54 -6.75 7.61
N CYS A 260 -3.50 -7.66 6.63
CA CYS A 260 -2.54 -7.59 5.53
C CYS A 260 -2.75 -6.36 4.63
N HIS A 261 -1.71 -5.52 4.50
CA HIS A 261 -1.72 -4.34 3.62
C HIS A 261 -1.39 -4.65 2.16
N CYS A 262 -0.72 -5.78 1.89
CA CYS A 262 -0.10 -6.00 0.59
C CYS A 262 -1.13 -6.49 -0.44
N PRO A 263 -1.43 -5.72 -1.50
CA PRO A 263 -2.38 -6.15 -2.54
C PRO A 263 -1.88 -7.36 -3.34
N TRP A 264 -0.58 -7.66 -3.25
CA TRP A 264 0.06 -8.81 -3.88
C TRP A 264 0.03 -10.08 -3.03
N ALA A 265 -0.33 -10.02 -1.76
CA ALA A 265 -0.28 -11.19 -0.88
C ALA A 265 -1.58 -11.39 -0.11
N ARG A 266 -2.33 -10.33 0.19
CA ARG A 266 -3.53 -10.38 1.04
C ARG A 266 -4.54 -11.42 0.58
N GLU A 267 -4.84 -11.48 -0.71
CA GLU A 267 -5.84 -12.43 -1.25
C GLU A 267 -5.39 -13.89 -1.14
N SER A 268 -4.08 -14.18 -1.04
CA SER A 268 -3.60 -15.56 -0.79
C SER A 268 -4.04 -16.08 0.58
N LEU A 269 -4.31 -15.20 1.55
CA LEU A 269 -4.85 -15.62 2.84
C LEU A 269 -6.24 -16.24 2.74
N LEU A 270 -6.98 -16.00 1.66
CA LEU A 270 -8.32 -16.53 1.41
C LEU A 270 -8.34 -17.65 0.36
N ASP A 271 -7.19 -18.00 -0.21
CA ASP A 271 -7.08 -18.97 -1.30
C ASP A 271 -6.13 -20.11 -0.87
N ASP A 272 -6.67 -21.32 -0.68
CA ASP A 272 -5.87 -22.46 -0.24
C ASP A 272 -4.97 -23.01 -1.37
N ASP A 273 -5.16 -22.57 -2.62
CA ASP A 273 -4.39 -22.99 -3.79
C ASP A 273 -3.21 -22.06 -4.13
N VAL A 274 -3.04 -20.95 -3.39
CA VAL A 274 -1.96 -19.97 -3.62
C VAL A 274 -1.27 -19.65 -2.30
N ASP A 275 0.04 -19.88 -2.20
CA ASP A 275 0.86 -19.63 -1.00
C ASP A 275 1.97 -18.61 -1.27
N VAL A 276 1.69 -17.33 -0.97
CA VAL A 276 2.71 -16.28 -1.07
C VAL A 276 3.61 -16.33 0.16
N SER A 277 4.87 -16.72 -0.04
CA SER A 277 5.86 -16.80 1.04
C SER A 277 6.01 -15.48 1.80
N SER A 278 6.09 -15.60 3.12
CA SER A 278 6.38 -14.50 4.04
C SER A 278 7.72 -13.78 3.81
N THR A 279 8.63 -14.37 3.03
CA THR A 279 9.85 -13.67 2.55
C THR A 279 9.48 -12.40 1.81
N PHE A 280 8.35 -12.38 1.09
CA PHE A 280 7.89 -11.19 0.42
C PHE A 280 7.55 -10.02 1.36
N CYS A 281 7.25 -10.31 2.63
CA CYS A 281 7.03 -9.27 3.64
C CYS A 281 8.25 -8.41 3.92
N TYR A 282 9.45 -8.78 3.45
CA TYR A 282 10.61 -7.88 3.46
C TYR A 282 10.42 -6.64 2.58
N CYS A 283 9.55 -6.68 1.56
CA CYS A 283 9.10 -5.47 0.85
C CYS A 283 8.41 -4.48 1.82
N SER A 284 7.54 -4.99 2.69
CA SER A 284 6.91 -4.19 3.76
C SER A 284 7.91 -3.77 4.85
N ALA A 285 8.93 -4.61 5.12
CA ALA A 285 10.03 -4.23 6.01
C ALA A 285 10.77 -3.01 5.45
N GLY A 286 11.13 -3.04 4.16
CA GLY A 286 11.70 -1.92 3.41
C GLY A 286 10.90 -0.63 3.59
N PHE A 287 9.61 -0.68 3.26
CA PHE A 287 8.68 0.44 3.46
C PHE A 287 8.71 0.95 4.90
N THR A 288 8.76 0.06 5.88
CA THR A 288 8.70 0.40 7.31
C THR A 288 9.98 1.08 7.81
N LYS A 289 11.16 0.64 7.34
CA LYS A 289 12.44 1.26 7.75
C LYS A 289 12.79 2.52 6.97
N GLN A 290 12.27 2.70 5.75
CA GLN A 290 12.64 3.81 4.87
C GLN A 290 12.50 5.20 5.53
N PRO A 291 11.40 5.57 6.21
CA PRO A 291 11.31 6.87 6.90
C PRO A 291 12.39 7.05 7.97
N TRP A 292 12.79 5.98 8.67
CA TRP A 292 13.89 6.02 9.65
C TRP A 292 15.25 6.19 8.98
N GLU A 293 15.48 5.52 7.85
CA GLU A 293 16.69 5.69 7.05
C GLU A 293 16.80 7.11 6.48
N VAL A 294 15.67 7.77 6.19
CA VAL A 294 15.65 9.19 5.78
C VAL A 294 15.93 10.11 6.96
N ALA A 295 15.24 9.90 8.09
CA ALA A 295 15.45 10.66 9.32
C ALA A 295 16.92 10.63 9.78
N LEU A 296 17.52 9.44 9.84
CA LEU A 296 18.87 9.20 10.33
C LEU A 296 19.97 9.29 9.27
N ASP A 297 19.57 9.49 8.01
CA ASP A 297 20.47 9.62 6.85
C ASP A 297 21.47 8.49 6.64
N GLN A 298 21.03 7.27 6.93
CA GLN A 298 21.89 6.09 6.78
C GLN A 298 21.05 4.83 6.60
N PRO A 299 21.59 3.79 5.95
CA PRO A 299 20.90 2.52 5.82
C PRO A 299 20.78 1.82 7.18
N LEU A 300 19.63 1.17 7.40
CA LEU A 300 19.31 0.45 8.62
C LEU A 300 19.04 -1.03 8.33
N LYS A 301 19.41 -1.87 9.29
CA LYS A 301 19.04 -3.29 9.26
C LYS A 301 17.65 -3.44 9.85
N ILE A 302 16.81 -4.21 9.17
CA ILE A 302 15.46 -4.55 9.64
C ILE A 302 15.29 -6.07 9.67
N ARG A 303 14.58 -6.55 10.68
CA ARG A 303 14.23 -7.96 10.85
C ARG A 303 12.71 -8.10 10.86
N LEU A 304 12.19 -9.03 10.05
CA LEU A 304 10.79 -9.45 10.13
C LEU A 304 10.58 -10.34 11.36
N VAL A 305 9.77 -9.89 12.33
CA VAL A 305 9.53 -10.62 13.58
C VAL A 305 8.27 -11.45 13.51
N LYS A 306 7.15 -10.84 13.07
CA LYS A 306 5.86 -11.52 12.85
C LYS A 306 5.33 -11.21 11.47
N SER A 307 4.60 -12.15 10.87
CA SER A 307 3.90 -11.95 9.62
C SER A 307 2.62 -12.76 9.57
N VAL A 308 1.55 -12.12 9.08
CA VAL A 308 0.27 -12.81 8.83
C VAL A 308 0.38 -13.94 7.79
N LEU A 309 1.35 -13.85 6.87
CA LEU A 309 1.67 -14.93 5.93
C LEU A 309 2.34 -16.14 6.63
N LYS A 310 2.88 -15.97 7.84
CA LYS A 310 3.39 -17.07 8.70
C LYS A 310 2.34 -17.64 9.65
N GLY A 311 1.13 -17.08 9.66
CA GLY A 311 0.08 -17.46 10.61
C GLY A 311 -0.02 -16.56 11.84
N ASP A 312 0.82 -15.54 11.99
CA ASP A 312 0.66 -14.56 13.07
C ASP A 312 -0.60 -13.72 12.87
N LEU A 313 -1.15 -13.13 13.93
CA LEU A 313 -2.31 -12.23 13.83
C LEU A 313 -1.91 -10.78 13.53
N GLU A 314 -0.62 -10.45 13.58
CA GLU A 314 -0.08 -9.11 13.32
C GLU A 314 1.29 -9.22 12.64
N CYS A 315 1.69 -8.18 11.91
CA CYS A 315 3.03 -8.03 11.34
C CYS A 315 3.85 -7.03 12.16
N SER A 316 5.05 -7.43 12.55
CA SER A 316 5.98 -6.59 13.30
C SER A 316 7.42 -6.75 12.82
N PHE A 317 8.17 -5.67 13.02
CA PHE A 317 9.55 -5.51 12.57
C PHE A 317 10.42 -4.94 13.68
N GLU A 318 11.70 -5.28 13.64
CA GLU A 318 12.74 -4.67 14.48
C GLU A 318 13.74 -3.93 13.60
N ILE A 319 13.89 -2.64 13.83
CA ILE A 319 14.87 -1.80 13.13
C ILE A 319 16.05 -1.56 14.07
N GLN A 320 17.22 -2.04 13.69
CA GLN A 320 18.45 -1.92 14.47
C GLN A 320 19.03 -0.53 14.26
N LEU A 321 19.20 0.23 15.36
CA LEU A 321 19.79 1.55 15.31
C LEU A 321 21.32 1.48 15.41
N PRO A 322 22.04 2.42 14.79
CA PRO A 322 23.48 2.61 15.01
C PRO A 322 23.79 2.85 16.49
N LYS A 323 25.00 2.48 16.94
CA LYS A 323 25.41 2.64 18.35
C LYS A 323 25.53 4.10 18.80
N ASP A 324 25.70 5.02 17.85
CA ASP A 324 25.96 6.45 18.10
C ASP A 324 24.74 7.33 17.71
N THR A 325 23.54 6.76 17.68
CA THR A 325 22.29 7.44 17.28
C THR A 325 21.75 8.35 18.38
#